data_AF-A0A059CAI6-F1
#
_entry.id   AF-A0A059CAI6-F1
#
_cell.length_a   1.000
_cell.length_b   1.000
_cell.length_c   1.000
_cell.angle_alpha   90.00
_cell.angle_beta   90.00
_cell.angle_gamma   90.00
#
_symmetry.space_group_name_H-M   'P 1'
#
loop_
_entity.id
_entity.type
_entity.pdbx_description
1 polymer ?
#
loop_
_entity_poly.entity_id
_entity_poly.type
_entity_poly.pdbx_seq_one_letter_code
_entity_poly.pdbx_strand_id
1 'polypeptide(L)'
;MGANLQRVSELPSSLSVLSIQACFSLKSLPTVQNLIDLLELELLNLAVEEIKGLGELHSLEVLVVSYCPIVHLNGLSKLTSLKRLSLKNCNSLDKLSNVSNLTMLKVLEIHQCQGICDIEGLEELSSLEELHVSECEAERSARVMDAQERIKANMAVGTYSYHSSLEDLMVSEAEGERSCRVTDAQERIQANVAVTTYSLHSSLGDMNVSEAEAERLSRVTDAEERIKGNRKKKIVLKIQMNCQKCRTKALQIVSEADGVNSVTFEGEDKVVVVGEGVDAVPLVNRLRKKVGPTQIISLGEGK
;
A
#
# COMPACT_ATOMS: atom_id res chain seq x y z
N MET A 1 -12.71 31.02 -8.31
CA MET A 1 -13.78 30.25 -8.97
C MET A 1 -13.22 28.85 -9.23
N GLY A 2 -13.44 27.93 -8.28
CA GLY A 2 -12.98 26.54 -8.41
C GLY A 2 -13.88 25.80 -9.40
N ALA A 3 -13.29 25.01 -10.28
CA ALA A 3 -14.05 24.16 -11.20
C ALA A 3 -14.92 23.20 -10.39
N ASN A 4 -16.25 23.38 -10.50
CA ASN A 4 -17.24 22.51 -9.89
C ASN A 4 -17.35 21.26 -10.78
N LEU A 5 -16.36 20.36 -10.67
CA LEU A 5 -16.32 19.09 -11.40
C LEU A 5 -17.37 18.13 -10.80
N GLN A 6 -18.64 18.43 -11.01
CA GLN A 6 -19.76 17.58 -10.61
C GLN A 6 -19.80 16.29 -11.43
N ARG A 7 -19.15 16.28 -12.60
CA ARG A 7 -19.04 15.15 -13.53
C ARG A 7 -17.70 15.20 -14.25
N VAL A 8 -17.07 14.04 -14.45
CA VAL A 8 -16.03 13.82 -15.45
C VAL A 8 -16.76 13.21 -16.65
N SER A 9 -16.68 13.81 -17.83
CA SER A 9 -17.56 13.43 -18.96
C SER A 9 -17.08 12.18 -19.70
N GLU A 10 -15.77 11.91 -19.76
CA GLU A 10 -15.18 10.74 -20.42
C GLU A 10 -13.74 10.52 -19.91
N LEU A 11 -13.32 9.25 -19.80
CA LEU A 11 -11.97 8.84 -19.43
C LEU A 11 -11.33 8.09 -20.62
N PRO A 12 -10.02 8.27 -20.87
CA PRO A 12 -9.36 7.59 -21.98
C PRO A 12 -9.34 6.07 -21.75
N SER A 13 -9.63 5.28 -22.77
CA SER A 13 -9.70 3.81 -22.66
C SER A 13 -8.35 3.15 -22.37
N SER A 14 -7.24 3.82 -22.71
CA SER A 14 -5.87 3.36 -22.43
C SER A 14 -5.40 3.61 -20.99
N LEU A 15 -6.31 4.02 -20.10
CA LEU A 15 -5.98 4.36 -18.72
C LEU A 15 -5.71 3.09 -17.92
N SER A 16 -4.51 2.95 -17.38
CA SER A 16 -4.13 1.82 -16.52
C SER A 16 -4.33 2.10 -15.02
N VAL A 17 -4.28 3.37 -14.62
CA VAL A 17 -4.42 3.79 -13.22
C VAL A 17 -5.37 4.97 -13.15
N LEU A 18 -6.41 4.86 -12.30
CA LEU A 18 -7.36 5.92 -12.01
C LEU A 18 -7.40 6.15 -10.50
N SER A 19 -6.88 7.29 -10.05
CA SER A 19 -6.97 7.70 -8.64
C SER A 19 -7.70 9.04 -8.56
N ILE A 20 -8.81 9.07 -7.80
CA ILE A 20 -9.61 10.27 -7.58
C ILE A 20 -9.73 10.50 -6.08
N GLN A 21 -9.27 11.66 -5.62
CA GLN A 21 -9.13 11.97 -4.21
C GLN A 21 -9.76 13.32 -3.85
N ALA A 22 -10.41 13.39 -2.69
CA ALA A 22 -10.93 14.63 -2.08
C ALA A 22 -11.85 15.47 -2.99
N CYS A 23 -12.58 14.81 -3.89
CA CYS A 23 -13.53 15.44 -4.81
C CYS A 23 -14.98 15.33 -4.27
N PHE A 24 -15.28 16.00 -3.16
CA PHE A 24 -16.59 15.94 -2.49
C PHE A 24 -17.78 16.44 -3.33
N SER A 25 -17.52 17.23 -4.37
CA SER A 25 -18.56 17.70 -5.31
C SER A 25 -18.92 16.65 -6.36
N LEU A 26 -18.09 15.62 -6.53
CA LEU A 26 -18.31 14.55 -7.49
C LEU A 26 -19.26 13.52 -6.87
N LYS A 27 -20.55 13.63 -7.24
CA LYS A 27 -21.60 12.71 -6.78
C LYS A 27 -21.67 11.41 -7.58
N SER A 28 -21.08 11.41 -8.77
CA SER A 28 -21.09 10.26 -9.68
C SER A 28 -19.80 10.20 -10.48
N LEU A 29 -19.22 9.01 -10.59
CA LEU A 29 -18.17 8.74 -11.56
C LEU A 29 -18.73 8.69 -12.98
N PRO A 30 -17.93 9.03 -14.01
CA PRO A 30 -18.20 8.57 -15.37
C PRO A 30 -18.29 7.05 -15.37
N THR A 31 -19.09 6.49 -16.28
CA THR A 31 -19.16 5.03 -16.44
C THR A 31 -17.78 4.49 -16.81
N VAL A 32 -17.23 3.61 -15.96
CA VAL A 32 -15.88 3.06 -16.14
C VAL A 32 -15.84 1.81 -17.03
N GLN A 33 -16.99 1.38 -17.56
CA GLN A 33 -17.15 0.13 -18.31
C GLN A 33 -16.17 -0.07 -19.50
N ASN A 34 -15.67 1.02 -20.08
CA ASN A 34 -14.78 0.99 -21.26
C ASN A 34 -13.29 1.02 -20.88
N LEU A 35 -12.95 1.08 -19.59
CA LEU A 35 -11.56 1.12 -19.10
C LEU A 35 -11.01 -0.31 -18.94
N ILE A 36 -11.05 -1.08 -20.03
CA ILE A 36 -10.70 -2.51 -20.02
C ILE A 36 -9.22 -2.77 -19.66
N ASP A 37 -8.35 -1.78 -19.85
CA ASP A 37 -6.92 -1.83 -19.52
C ASP A 37 -6.61 -1.31 -18.11
N LEU A 38 -7.64 -0.94 -17.33
CA LEU A 38 -7.47 -0.40 -15.99
C LEU A 38 -7.01 -1.49 -15.03
N LEU A 39 -5.84 -1.29 -14.44
CA LEU A 39 -5.21 -2.18 -13.47
C LEU A 39 -5.46 -1.70 -12.04
N GLU A 40 -5.53 -0.39 -11.82
CA GLU A 40 -5.67 0.19 -10.49
C GLU A 40 -6.76 1.25 -10.45
N LEU A 41 -7.69 1.11 -9.50
CA LEU A 41 -8.77 2.06 -9.23
C LEU A 41 -8.74 2.46 -7.76
N GLU A 42 -8.54 3.74 -7.50
CA GLU A 42 -8.53 4.33 -6.16
C GLU A 42 -9.56 5.46 -6.05
N LEU A 43 -10.47 5.34 -5.08
CA LEU A 43 -11.51 6.32 -4.79
C LEU A 43 -11.41 6.73 -3.32
N LEU A 44 -10.95 7.96 -3.05
CA LEU A 44 -10.72 8.44 -1.69
C LEU A 44 -11.48 9.73 -1.43
N ASN A 45 -12.24 9.80 -0.34
CA ASN A 45 -12.94 11.03 0.09
C ASN A 45 -13.84 11.61 -1.02
N LEU A 46 -14.73 10.78 -1.57
CA LEU A 46 -15.68 11.15 -2.62
C LEU A 46 -17.11 11.04 -2.12
N ALA A 47 -18.04 11.78 -2.74
CA ALA A 47 -19.47 11.68 -2.47
C ALA A 47 -20.17 10.69 -3.42
N VAL A 48 -19.45 9.68 -3.90
CA VAL A 48 -19.94 8.70 -4.87
C VAL A 48 -20.62 7.55 -4.14
N GLU A 49 -21.84 7.23 -4.54
CA GLU A 49 -22.65 6.16 -3.95
C GLU A 49 -22.59 4.83 -4.74
N GLU A 50 -22.12 4.87 -5.99
CA GLU A 50 -22.06 3.72 -6.89
C GLU A 50 -20.89 3.85 -7.89
N ILE A 51 -20.24 2.73 -8.20
CA ILE A 51 -19.25 2.62 -9.28
C ILE A 51 -19.90 1.93 -10.49
N LYS A 52 -20.44 2.71 -11.42
CA LYS A 52 -21.11 2.18 -12.61
C LYS A 52 -20.13 1.55 -13.58
N GLY A 53 -20.36 0.28 -13.90
CA GLY A 53 -19.52 -0.49 -14.83
C GLY A 53 -18.31 -1.17 -14.16
N LEU A 54 -18.25 -1.23 -12.83
CA LEU A 54 -17.18 -1.91 -12.09
C LEU A 54 -16.95 -3.34 -12.61
N GLY A 55 -18.01 -4.12 -12.81
CA GLY A 55 -17.92 -5.51 -13.25
C GLY A 55 -17.37 -5.75 -14.66
N GLU A 56 -17.09 -4.70 -15.44
CA GLU A 56 -16.49 -4.81 -16.77
C GLU A 56 -14.96 -4.60 -16.75
N LEU A 57 -14.40 -4.26 -15.58
CA LEU A 57 -12.96 -4.02 -15.38
C LEU A 57 -12.18 -5.32 -15.17
N HIS A 58 -12.22 -6.22 -16.14
CA HIS A 58 -11.66 -7.59 -16.03
C HIS A 58 -10.14 -7.63 -15.78
N SER A 59 -9.41 -6.57 -16.12
CA SER A 59 -7.97 -6.44 -15.90
C SER A 59 -7.61 -5.81 -14.54
N LEU A 60 -8.61 -5.40 -13.75
CA LEU A 60 -8.35 -4.68 -12.50
C LEU A 60 -7.66 -5.60 -11.49
N GLU A 61 -6.50 -5.16 -11.02
CA GLU A 61 -5.68 -5.85 -10.04
C GLU A 61 -5.80 -5.23 -8.64
N VAL A 62 -6.04 -3.91 -8.57
CA VAL A 62 -6.11 -3.17 -7.30
C VAL A 62 -7.38 -2.32 -7.27
N LEU A 63 -8.18 -2.52 -6.24
CA LEU A 63 -9.34 -1.68 -5.92
C LEU A 63 -9.21 -1.14 -4.50
N VAL A 64 -9.08 0.19 -4.38
CA VAL A 64 -9.06 0.89 -3.10
C VAL A 64 -10.23 1.86 -3.05
N VAL A 65 -11.09 1.70 -2.05
CA VAL A 65 -12.19 2.62 -1.78
C VAL A 65 -12.08 3.06 -0.34
N SER A 66 -11.99 4.37 -0.11
CA SER A 66 -11.88 4.93 1.23
C SER A 66 -12.75 6.16 1.40
N TYR A 67 -13.49 6.24 2.51
CA TYR A 67 -14.33 7.40 2.83
C TYR A 67 -15.28 7.77 1.69
N CYS A 68 -15.94 6.78 1.11
CA CYS A 68 -16.95 6.96 0.08
C CYS A 68 -18.28 6.36 0.57
N PRO A 69 -19.42 7.03 0.38
CA PRO A 69 -20.73 6.52 0.78
C PRO A 69 -21.27 5.48 -0.23
N ILE A 70 -20.41 4.57 -0.69
CA ILE A 70 -20.81 3.54 -1.65
C ILE A 70 -21.76 2.55 -0.97
N VAL A 71 -22.92 2.35 -1.58
CA VAL A 71 -23.99 1.49 -1.02
C VAL A 71 -23.81 0.03 -1.46
N HIS A 72 -23.39 -0.18 -2.71
CA HIS A 72 -23.17 -1.51 -3.28
C HIS A 72 -21.94 -1.55 -4.20
N LEU A 73 -21.19 -2.64 -4.14
CA LEU A 73 -20.09 -2.95 -5.07
C LEU A 73 -20.58 -3.97 -6.13
N ASN A 74 -21.51 -3.51 -6.97
CA ASN A 74 -22.11 -4.34 -8.01
C ASN A 74 -21.06 -4.76 -9.06
N GLY A 75 -20.97 -6.06 -9.30
CA GLY A 75 -20.00 -6.62 -10.25
C GLY A 75 -18.61 -6.91 -9.68
N LEU A 76 -18.38 -6.69 -8.38
CA LEU A 76 -17.13 -7.08 -7.71
C LEU A 76 -16.75 -8.55 -7.97
N SER A 77 -17.73 -9.47 -7.91
CA SER A 77 -17.52 -10.91 -8.15
C SER A 77 -17.06 -11.28 -9.58
N LYS A 78 -17.04 -10.32 -10.52
CA LYS A 78 -16.53 -10.50 -11.88
C LYS A 78 -15.04 -10.14 -12.02
N LEU A 79 -14.43 -9.50 -11.01
CA LEU A 79 -13.05 -9.00 -11.05
C LEU A 79 -12.03 -10.11 -10.79
N THR A 80 -11.98 -11.14 -11.64
CA THR A 80 -11.17 -12.35 -11.40
C THR A 80 -9.66 -12.11 -11.35
N SER A 81 -9.19 -10.99 -11.91
CA SER A 81 -7.78 -10.57 -11.87
C SER A 81 -7.40 -9.79 -10.61
N LEU A 82 -8.36 -9.49 -9.72
CA LEU A 82 -8.14 -8.65 -8.55
C LEU A 82 -7.18 -9.33 -7.57
N LYS A 83 -6.08 -8.64 -7.24
CA LYS A 83 -5.04 -9.07 -6.30
C LYS A 83 -5.15 -8.36 -4.97
N ARG A 84 -5.66 -7.13 -4.95
CA ARG A 84 -5.85 -6.34 -3.73
C ARG A 84 -7.20 -5.64 -3.71
N LEU A 85 -7.92 -5.83 -2.61
CA LEU A 85 -9.15 -5.12 -2.29
C LEU A 85 -8.98 -4.44 -0.93
N SER A 86 -9.13 -3.11 -0.89
CA SER A 86 -9.08 -2.32 0.34
C SER A 86 -10.29 -1.42 0.46
N LEU A 87 -11.09 -1.64 1.51
CA LEU A 87 -12.29 -0.86 1.83
C LEU A 87 -12.10 -0.21 3.20
N LYS A 88 -12.12 1.13 3.26
CA LYS A 88 -11.95 1.87 4.52
C LYS A 88 -13.05 2.89 4.70
N ASN A 89 -13.66 2.96 5.88
CA ASN A 89 -14.71 3.96 6.16
C ASN A 89 -15.84 3.98 5.11
N CYS A 90 -16.23 2.81 4.60
CA CYS A 90 -17.34 2.65 3.66
C CYS A 90 -18.63 2.29 4.43
N ASN A 91 -19.05 3.16 5.35
CA ASN A 91 -20.12 2.85 6.31
C ASN A 91 -21.52 2.73 5.69
N SER A 92 -21.72 3.21 4.46
CA SER A 92 -22.97 3.04 3.71
C SER A 92 -23.07 1.72 2.96
N LEU A 93 -21.99 0.92 2.92
CA LEU A 93 -21.95 -0.33 2.19
C LEU A 93 -22.74 -1.40 2.97
N ASP A 94 -23.91 -1.76 2.45
CA ASP A 94 -24.86 -2.67 3.13
C ASP A 94 -24.30 -4.08 3.34
N LYS A 95 -23.47 -4.56 2.42
CA LYS A 95 -22.77 -5.84 2.47
C LYS A 95 -21.66 -5.89 1.45
N LEU A 96 -20.69 -6.77 1.65
CA LEU A 96 -19.76 -7.13 0.58
C LEU A 96 -20.41 -8.13 -0.37
N SER A 97 -20.25 -7.92 -1.67
CA SER A 97 -20.59 -8.92 -2.68
C SER A 97 -19.77 -10.19 -2.47
N ASN A 98 -20.33 -11.36 -2.74
CA ASN A 98 -19.63 -12.64 -2.58
C ASN A 98 -18.30 -12.64 -3.35
N VAL A 99 -17.22 -12.96 -2.65
CA VAL A 99 -15.84 -12.86 -3.16
C VAL A 99 -15.28 -14.19 -3.69
N SER A 100 -16.08 -15.26 -3.74
CA SER A 100 -15.61 -16.62 -4.10
C SER A 100 -14.84 -16.70 -5.42
N ASN A 101 -15.16 -15.83 -6.38
CA ASN A 101 -14.55 -15.84 -7.71
C ASN A 101 -13.23 -15.04 -7.79
N LEU A 102 -12.85 -14.33 -6.72
CA LEU A 102 -11.63 -13.51 -6.68
C LEU A 102 -10.40 -14.38 -6.36
N THR A 103 -10.20 -15.48 -7.10
CA THR A 103 -9.21 -16.52 -6.78
C THR A 103 -7.76 -16.02 -6.85
N MET A 104 -7.50 -14.88 -7.47
CA MET A 104 -6.20 -14.20 -7.51
C MET A 104 -5.97 -13.20 -6.36
N LEU A 105 -6.95 -13.02 -5.47
CA LEU A 105 -6.89 -12.03 -4.39
C LEU A 105 -5.85 -12.48 -3.36
N LYS A 106 -4.84 -11.64 -3.15
CA LYS A 106 -3.75 -11.84 -2.18
C LYS A 106 -3.97 -11.05 -0.91
N VAL A 107 -4.53 -9.84 -1.03
CA VAL A 107 -4.71 -8.92 0.10
C VAL A 107 -6.16 -8.45 0.15
N LEU A 108 -6.81 -8.70 1.29
CA LEU A 108 -8.12 -8.16 1.61
C LEU A 108 -8.04 -7.33 2.90
N GLU A 109 -8.26 -6.03 2.76
CA GLU A 109 -8.33 -5.08 3.87
C GLU A 109 -9.74 -4.50 3.97
N ILE A 110 -10.37 -4.62 5.14
CA ILE A 110 -11.64 -3.98 5.45
C ILE A 110 -11.51 -3.31 6.81
N HIS A 111 -11.65 -1.98 6.84
CA HIS A 111 -11.52 -1.18 8.06
C HIS A 111 -12.69 -0.23 8.21
N GLN A 112 -13.28 -0.16 9.41
CA GLN A 112 -14.39 0.76 9.70
C GLN A 112 -15.51 0.70 8.65
N CYS A 113 -16.03 -0.49 8.34
CA CYS A 113 -17.13 -0.70 7.41
C CYS A 113 -18.27 -1.42 8.14
N GLN A 114 -19.11 -0.67 8.85
CA GLN A 114 -20.07 -1.24 9.80
C GLN A 114 -21.16 -2.12 9.17
N GLY A 115 -21.57 -1.84 7.92
CA GLY A 115 -22.59 -2.65 7.24
C GLY A 115 -22.10 -4.03 6.82
N ILE A 116 -20.79 -4.30 6.84
CA ILE A 116 -20.25 -5.62 6.50
C ILE A 116 -20.25 -6.48 7.76
N CYS A 117 -21.25 -7.36 7.89
CA CYS A 117 -21.39 -8.30 9.00
C CYS A 117 -20.82 -9.69 8.73
N ASP A 118 -20.63 -10.06 7.45
CA ASP A 118 -19.99 -11.30 7.02
C ASP A 118 -19.29 -11.10 5.66
N ILE A 119 -18.37 -12.01 5.31
CA ILE A 119 -17.65 -12.02 4.03
C ILE A 119 -17.82 -13.41 3.41
N GLU A 120 -18.85 -13.56 2.57
CA GLU A 120 -19.13 -14.81 1.87
C GLU A 120 -18.07 -15.13 0.79
N GLY A 121 -17.65 -16.39 0.71
CA GLY A 121 -16.72 -16.87 -0.33
C GLY A 121 -15.25 -16.79 0.05
N LEU A 122 -14.91 -16.39 1.28
CA LEU A 122 -13.53 -16.42 1.79
C LEU A 122 -12.91 -17.83 1.72
N GLU A 123 -13.73 -18.87 1.93
CA GLU A 123 -13.32 -20.27 1.87
C GLU A 123 -12.69 -20.67 0.51
N GLU A 124 -13.10 -20.01 -0.59
CA GLU A 124 -12.60 -20.30 -1.95
C GLU A 124 -11.32 -19.53 -2.32
N LEU A 125 -10.91 -18.56 -1.49
CA LEU A 125 -9.75 -17.69 -1.76
C LEU A 125 -8.43 -18.38 -1.41
N SER A 126 -7.98 -19.29 -2.29
CA SER A 126 -6.75 -20.06 -2.11
C SER A 126 -5.45 -19.25 -2.20
N SER A 127 -5.47 -18.12 -2.92
CA SER A 127 -4.31 -17.22 -3.07
C SER A 127 -4.20 -16.14 -2.00
N LEU A 128 -5.12 -16.11 -1.03
CA LEU A 128 -5.17 -15.06 -0.01
C LEU A 128 -4.02 -15.20 0.98
N GLU A 129 -3.16 -14.20 1.03
CA GLU A 129 -1.94 -14.13 1.84
C GLU A 129 -2.17 -13.24 3.08
N GLU A 130 -2.98 -12.19 2.95
CA GLU A 130 -3.24 -11.20 4.00
C GLU A 130 -4.75 -10.91 4.11
N LEU A 131 -5.29 -11.03 5.32
CA LEU A 131 -6.67 -10.69 5.65
C LEU A 131 -6.71 -9.81 6.90
N HIS A 132 -7.01 -8.54 6.68
CA HIS A 132 -7.14 -7.54 7.74
C HIS A 132 -8.58 -7.04 7.79
N VAL A 133 -9.30 -7.43 8.83
CA VAL A 133 -10.64 -6.93 9.14
C VAL A 133 -10.58 -6.32 10.53
N SER A 134 -10.85 -5.02 10.65
CA SER A 134 -10.81 -4.33 11.94
C SER A 134 -11.87 -3.24 12.03
N GLU A 135 -12.41 -3.07 13.24
CA GLU A 135 -13.48 -2.09 13.50
C GLU A 135 -14.70 -2.32 12.58
N CYS A 136 -15.01 -3.58 12.27
CA CYS A 136 -16.16 -4.01 11.46
C CYS A 136 -16.94 -5.11 12.18
N GLU A 137 -18.23 -5.26 11.89
CA GLU A 137 -19.02 -6.37 12.47
C GLU A 137 -18.52 -7.74 11.98
N ALA A 138 -18.09 -7.83 10.72
CA ALA A 138 -17.52 -9.03 10.11
C ALA A 138 -16.25 -9.55 10.81
N GLU A 139 -15.56 -8.74 11.60
CA GLU A 139 -14.38 -9.17 12.37
C GLU A 139 -14.70 -10.38 13.26
N ARG A 140 -15.94 -10.49 13.75
CA ARG A 140 -16.41 -11.59 14.60
C ARG A 140 -17.08 -12.73 13.82
N SER A 141 -17.14 -12.66 12.50
CA SER A 141 -17.72 -13.73 11.68
C SER A 141 -16.84 -14.98 11.73
N ALA A 142 -17.47 -16.16 11.81
CA ALA A 142 -16.79 -17.44 11.72
C ALA A 142 -15.92 -17.55 10.46
N ARG A 143 -16.40 -17.09 9.30
CA ARG A 143 -15.65 -17.13 8.04
C ARG A 143 -14.36 -16.32 8.09
N VAL A 144 -14.41 -15.15 8.74
CA VAL A 144 -13.24 -14.27 8.88
C VAL A 144 -12.23 -14.88 9.84
N MET A 145 -12.68 -15.40 10.98
CA MET A 145 -11.81 -16.09 11.96
C MET A 145 -11.15 -17.33 11.34
N ASP A 146 -11.93 -18.19 10.68
CA ASP A 146 -11.43 -19.39 10.00
C ASP A 146 -10.42 -19.06 8.90
N ALA A 147 -10.71 -18.03 8.09
CA ALA A 147 -9.79 -17.58 7.05
C ALA A 147 -8.49 -17.02 7.62
N GLN A 148 -8.54 -16.24 8.70
CA GLN A 148 -7.36 -15.73 9.38
C GLN A 148 -6.51 -16.85 10.00
N GLU A 149 -7.14 -17.87 10.60
CA GLU A 149 -6.42 -19.04 11.10
C GLU A 149 -5.76 -19.84 9.98
N ARG A 150 -6.48 -20.07 8.86
CA ARG A 150 -5.92 -20.74 7.68
C ARG A 150 -4.70 -20.00 7.12
N ILE A 151 -4.78 -18.67 7.03
CA ILE A 151 -3.66 -17.83 6.55
C ILE A 151 -2.45 -17.93 7.52
N LYS A 152 -2.69 -17.84 8.84
CA LYS A 152 -1.63 -18.00 9.85
C LYS A 152 -0.98 -19.38 9.76
N ALA A 153 -1.77 -20.44 9.57
CA ALA A 153 -1.26 -21.79 9.42
C ALA A 153 -0.38 -21.95 8.17
N ASN A 154 -0.78 -21.34 7.04
CA ASN A 154 0.02 -21.35 5.81
C ASN A 154 1.39 -20.66 6.02
N MET A 155 1.44 -19.56 6.77
CA MET A 155 2.70 -18.90 7.13
C MET A 155 3.59 -19.78 8.03
N ALA A 156 3.00 -20.50 8.98
CA ALA A 156 3.73 -21.42 9.85
C ALA A 156 4.34 -22.60 9.06
N VAL A 157 3.57 -23.23 8.16
CA VAL A 157 4.06 -24.36 7.33
C VAL A 157 5.20 -23.93 6.40
N GLY A 158 5.15 -22.70 5.86
CA GLY A 158 6.25 -22.13 5.09
C GLY A 158 7.57 -22.09 5.86
N THR A 159 7.55 -21.69 7.14
CA THR A 159 8.75 -21.66 7.99
C THR A 159 9.33 -23.06 8.28
N TYR A 160 8.48 -24.07 8.47
CA TYR A 160 8.94 -25.46 8.67
C TYR A 160 9.53 -26.08 7.39
N SER A 161 9.04 -25.71 6.21
CA SER A 161 9.61 -26.16 4.93
C SER A 161 11.05 -25.64 4.73
N TYR A 162 11.34 -24.40 5.16
CA TYR A 162 12.72 -23.88 5.15
C TYR A 162 13.61 -24.56 6.20
N HIS A 163 13.05 -24.95 7.34
CA HIS A 163 13.79 -25.66 8.38
C HIS A 163 14.20 -27.07 7.92
N SER A 164 13.32 -27.80 7.22
CA SER A 164 13.66 -29.12 6.65
C SER A 164 14.74 -29.03 5.56
N SER A 165 14.72 -28.02 4.70
CA SER A 165 15.78 -27.82 3.69
C SER A 165 17.11 -27.34 4.29
N LEU A 166 17.09 -26.67 5.45
CA LEU A 166 18.31 -26.31 6.19
C LEU A 166 18.89 -27.50 6.96
N GLU A 167 18.05 -28.39 7.49
CA GLU A 167 18.50 -29.65 8.11
C GLU A 167 19.20 -30.55 7.08
N ASP A 168 18.68 -30.68 5.86
CA ASP A 168 19.33 -31.43 4.78
C ASP A 168 20.69 -30.84 4.34
N LEU A 169 20.86 -29.50 4.42
CA LEU A 169 22.15 -28.84 4.18
C LEU A 169 23.13 -29.04 5.34
N MET A 170 22.65 -29.05 6.59
CA MET A 170 23.49 -29.22 7.79
C MET A 170 23.97 -30.66 8.01
N VAL A 171 23.30 -31.68 7.43
CA VAL A 171 23.80 -33.07 7.49
C VAL A 171 25.05 -33.28 6.63
N SER A 172 25.34 -32.40 5.65
CA SER A 172 26.51 -32.53 4.77
C SER A 172 27.84 -32.05 5.36
N GLU A 173 27.81 -31.26 6.45
CA GLU A 173 29.02 -30.74 7.11
C GLU A 173 29.44 -31.56 8.34
N ALA A 174 28.76 -32.67 8.64
CA ALA A 174 29.01 -33.47 9.85
C ALA A 174 30.02 -34.62 9.70
N GLU A 175 30.59 -34.86 8.51
CA GLU A 175 31.63 -35.87 8.28
C GLU A 175 32.97 -35.23 7.90
N GLY A 176 33.54 -34.42 8.80
CA GLY A 176 34.89 -33.90 8.58
C GLY A 176 35.39 -32.98 9.67
N GLU A 177 36.26 -33.52 10.52
CA GLU A 177 37.26 -32.79 11.32
C GLU A 177 36.81 -32.22 12.69
N ARG A 178 37.17 -33.01 13.72
CA ARG A 178 37.24 -32.62 15.13
C ARG A 178 38.35 -31.58 15.34
N SER A 179 38.04 -30.45 15.98
CA SER A 179 38.77 -29.92 17.16
C SER A 179 38.41 -28.44 17.43
N CYS A 180 37.98 -28.16 18.67
CA CYS A 180 37.99 -26.85 19.33
C CYS A 180 37.26 -25.68 18.63
N ARG A 181 35.96 -25.53 18.93
CA ARG A 181 35.19 -24.26 19.11
C ARG A 181 33.69 -24.58 19.24
N VAL A 182 33.34 -25.33 20.29
CA VAL A 182 31.93 -25.70 20.54
C VAL A 182 31.16 -24.58 21.28
N THR A 183 31.79 -23.47 21.66
CA THR A 183 31.14 -22.44 22.48
C THR A 183 30.45 -21.31 21.71
N ASP A 184 30.70 -21.13 20.40
CA ASP A 184 30.09 -20.01 19.65
C ASP A 184 28.81 -20.39 18.88
N ALA A 185 28.59 -21.70 18.64
CA ALA A 185 27.38 -22.18 17.95
C ALA A 185 26.19 -22.35 18.91
N GLN A 186 26.45 -22.69 20.19
CA GLN A 186 25.41 -22.86 21.20
C GLN A 186 24.76 -21.52 21.63
N GLU A 187 25.51 -20.41 21.66
CA GLU A 187 24.94 -19.09 21.96
C GLU A 187 24.13 -18.51 20.78
N ARG A 188 24.47 -18.85 19.53
CA ARG A 188 23.72 -18.39 18.35
C ARG A 188 22.39 -19.13 18.15
N ILE A 189 22.26 -20.35 18.67
CA ILE A 189 21.00 -21.11 18.67
C ILE A 189 20.10 -20.66 19.84
N GLN A 190 20.66 -20.32 21.01
CA GLN A 190 19.86 -19.77 22.12
C GLN A 190 19.33 -18.35 21.85
N ALA A 191 20.00 -17.56 21.00
CA ALA A 191 19.47 -16.25 20.59
C ALA A 191 18.22 -16.36 19.69
N ASN A 192 18.06 -17.44 18.91
CA ASN A 192 16.90 -17.63 18.03
C ASN A 192 15.72 -18.37 18.69
N VAL A 193 15.92 -19.00 19.85
CA VAL A 193 14.82 -19.57 20.66
C VAL A 193 14.18 -18.51 21.58
N ALA A 194 14.86 -17.39 21.85
CA ALA A 194 14.34 -16.30 22.65
C ALA A 194 13.33 -15.39 21.90
N VAL A 195 13.29 -15.44 20.56
CA VAL A 195 12.31 -14.67 19.76
C VAL A 195 10.98 -15.42 19.61
N THR A 196 10.95 -16.72 19.90
CA THR A 196 9.79 -17.63 19.74
C THR A 196 8.97 -17.87 21.01
N THR A 197 9.10 -17.04 22.05
CA THR A 197 8.29 -17.16 23.27
C THR A 197 7.56 -15.88 23.66
N TYR A 198 6.57 -15.48 22.86
CA TYR A 198 5.43 -14.70 23.35
C TYR A 198 4.14 -15.19 22.67
N SER A 199 3.47 -16.17 23.29
CA SER A 199 1.99 -16.25 23.47
C SER A 199 1.47 -17.67 23.79
N LEU A 200 2.10 -18.36 24.75
CA LEU A 200 1.40 -19.39 25.54
C LEU A 200 1.68 -19.16 27.02
N HIS A 201 1.03 -18.15 27.61
CA HIS A 201 0.41 -18.28 28.94
C HIS A 201 -0.41 -17.02 29.25
N SER A 202 -1.72 -17.19 29.41
CA SER A 202 -2.35 -16.71 30.64
C SER A 202 -3.64 -17.47 30.89
N SER A 203 -3.48 -18.70 31.37
CA SER A 203 -4.19 -19.09 32.58
C SER A 203 -3.27 -18.74 33.74
N LEU A 204 -3.45 -17.56 34.33
CA LEU A 204 -3.29 -17.25 35.77
C LEU A 204 -3.17 -15.73 35.98
N GLY A 205 -4.19 -15.17 36.64
CA GLY A 205 -4.02 -14.14 37.67
C GLY A 205 -3.88 -12.69 37.18
N ASP A 206 -4.93 -11.91 37.46
CA ASP A 206 -5.00 -10.46 37.36
C ASP A 206 -3.75 -9.73 37.91
N MET A 207 -3.25 -8.72 37.18
CA MET A 207 -2.89 -7.39 37.70
C MET A 207 -2.30 -6.49 36.58
N ASN A 208 -2.97 -5.36 36.36
CA ASN A 208 -2.51 -4.10 35.75
C ASN A 208 -1.84 -4.14 34.35
N VAL A 209 -2.67 -4.20 33.30
CA VAL A 209 -2.25 -4.02 31.90
C VAL A 209 -2.45 -2.57 31.41
N SER A 210 -3.04 -1.67 32.19
CA SER A 210 -3.49 -0.36 31.67
C SER A 210 -2.44 0.77 31.58
N GLU A 211 -1.29 0.69 32.26
CA GLU A 211 -0.26 1.76 32.18
C GLU A 211 0.90 1.41 31.23
N ALA A 212 1.26 0.13 31.10
CA ALA A 212 2.37 -0.30 30.24
C ALA A 212 2.02 -0.33 28.74
N GLU A 213 0.73 -0.45 28.38
CA GLU A 213 0.27 -0.39 26.98
C GLU A 213 0.16 1.05 26.45
N ALA A 214 -0.17 2.03 27.31
CA ALA A 214 -0.26 3.42 26.92
C ALA A 214 1.11 4.03 26.58
N GLU A 215 2.16 3.67 27.32
CA GLU A 215 3.54 4.13 27.07
C GLU A 215 4.22 3.40 25.89
N ARG A 216 3.69 2.22 25.51
CA ARG A 216 4.10 1.51 24.29
C ARG A 216 3.44 2.10 23.04
N LEU A 217 2.17 2.52 23.11
CA LEU A 217 1.49 3.16 21.97
C LEU A 217 2.18 4.47 21.54
N SER A 218 2.65 5.30 22.47
CA SER A 218 3.33 6.56 22.12
C SER A 218 4.73 6.35 21.50
N ARG A 219 5.40 5.24 21.82
CA ARG A 219 6.73 4.92 21.27
C ARG A 219 6.64 4.23 19.90
N VAL A 220 5.50 3.63 19.56
CA VAL A 220 5.22 3.08 18.23
C VAL A 220 4.88 4.21 17.24
N THR A 221 4.13 5.24 17.66
CA THR A 221 3.80 6.38 16.79
C THR A 221 5.04 7.18 16.35
N ASP A 222 6.02 7.38 17.23
CA ASP A 222 7.24 8.13 16.92
C ASP A 222 8.20 7.35 16.00
N ALA A 223 8.12 6.02 15.99
CA ALA A 223 8.89 5.16 15.09
C ALA A 223 8.22 5.03 13.70
N GLU A 224 6.88 4.98 13.65
CA GLU A 224 6.10 4.95 12.41
C GLU A 224 6.20 6.28 11.63
N GLU A 225 6.26 7.42 12.32
CA GLU A 225 6.52 8.72 11.67
C GLU A 225 7.96 8.84 11.15
N ARG A 226 8.94 8.17 11.77
CA ARG A 226 10.33 8.12 11.29
C ARG A 226 10.51 7.22 10.06
N ILE A 227 9.66 6.21 9.86
CA ILE A 227 9.68 5.35 8.66
C ILE A 227 8.91 6.00 7.49
N LYS A 228 7.99 6.92 7.75
CA LYS A 228 7.27 7.71 6.71
C LYS A 228 8.13 8.78 6.02
N GLY A 229 9.36 9.04 6.49
CA GLY A 229 10.17 10.18 6.07
C GLY A 229 11.05 10.03 4.82
N ASN A 230 11.42 8.81 4.40
CA ASN A 230 12.52 8.62 3.43
C ASN A 230 12.15 7.79 2.19
N ARG A 231 10.95 7.98 1.64
CA ARG A 231 10.64 7.45 0.31
C ARG A 231 11.32 8.31 -0.76
N LYS A 232 11.97 7.66 -1.73
CA LYS A 232 12.50 8.31 -2.94
C LYS A 232 11.37 9.10 -3.60
N LYS A 233 11.62 10.37 -3.90
CA LYS A 233 10.68 11.27 -4.58
C LYS A 233 11.22 11.60 -5.96
N LYS A 234 10.34 11.55 -6.96
CA LYS A 234 10.54 12.04 -8.32
C LYS A 234 9.80 13.35 -8.49
N ILE A 235 10.54 14.44 -8.70
CA ILE A 235 10.04 15.79 -8.91
C ILE A 235 10.25 16.15 -10.37
N VAL A 236 9.18 16.52 -11.08
CA VAL A 236 9.28 17.00 -12.46
C VAL A 236 9.01 18.50 -12.46
N LEU A 237 9.97 19.28 -12.96
CA LEU A 237 9.96 20.74 -13.00
C LEU A 237 9.90 21.21 -14.45
N LYS A 238 8.97 22.14 -14.76
CA LYS A 238 8.98 22.93 -15.99
C LYS A 238 9.77 24.20 -15.75
N ILE A 239 10.80 24.46 -16.54
CA ILE A 239 11.60 25.68 -16.45
C ILE A 239 11.64 26.32 -17.83
N GLN A 240 11.17 27.56 -17.94
CA GLN A 240 11.31 28.33 -19.17
C GLN A 240 12.76 28.79 -19.32
N MET A 241 13.55 28.08 -20.13
CA MET A 241 14.96 28.38 -20.39
C MET A 241 15.15 28.88 -21.82
N ASN A 242 15.63 30.11 -21.97
CA ASN A 242 15.83 30.71 -23.30
C ASN A 242 17.31 30.71 -23.73
N CYS A 243 18.19 30.00 -23.00
CA CYS A 243 19.63 30.02 -23.25
C CYS A 243 20.36 28.75 -22.77
N GLN A 244 21.39 28.30 -23.49
CA GLN A 244 22.16 27.10 -23.12
C GLN A 244 22.90 27.25 -21.77
N LYS A 245 23.34 28.47 -21.43
CA LYS A 245 23.93 28.79 -20.11
C LYS A 245 22.93 28.64 -18.96
N CYS A 246 21.65 28.87 -19.23
CA CYS A 246 20.55 28.74 -18.27
C CYS A 246 20.33 27.26 -17.93
N ARG A 247 20.49 26.37 -18.92
CA ARG A 247 20.39 24.90 -18.77
C ARG A 247 21.47 24.32 -17.87
N THR A 248 22.73 24.70 -18.10
CA THR A 248 23.85 24.27 -17.24
C THR A 248 23.67 24.78 -15.80
N LYS A 249 23.22 26.02 -15.64
CA LYS A 249 23.01 26.63 -14.33
C LYS A 249 21.83 26.02 -13.56
N ALA A 250 20.77 25.63 -14.27
CA ALA A 250 19.66 24.87 -13.69
C ALA A 250 20.12 23.52 -13.18
N LEU A 251 20.89 22.77 -13.99
CA LEU A 251 21.42 21.46 -13.60
C LEU A 251 22.28 21.58 -12.33
N GLN A 252 23.19 22.57 -12.30
CA GLN A 252 24.05 22.80 -11.14
C GLN A 252 23.26 23.11 -9.86
N ILE A 253 22.24 23.96 -9.94
CA ILE A 253 21.40 24.31 -8.78
C ILE A 253 20.62 23.10 -8.26
N VAL A 254 20.16 22.24 -9.15
CA VAL A 254 19.39 21.05 -8.79
C VAL A 254 20.29 19.96 -8.24
N SER A 255 21.47 19.74 -8.83
CA SER A 255 22.42 18.73 -8.33
C SER A 255 23.05 19.10 -6.98
N GLU A 256 23.14 20.38 -6.66
CA GLU A 256 23.63 20.89 -5.36
C GLU A 256 22.52 21.00 -4.29
N ALA A 257 21.30 20.54 -4.59
CA ALA A 257 20.20 20.58 -3.63
C ALA A 257 20.21 19.34 -2.73
N ASP A 258 19.84 19.54 -1.46
CA ASP A 258 19.91 18.49 -0.45
C ASP A 258 18.93 17.35 -0.77
N GLY A 259 19.40 16.11 -0.58
CA GLY A 259 18.64 14.90 -0.88
C GLY A 259 18.55 14.49 -2.36
N VAL A 260 19.16 15.22 -3.31
CA VAL A 260 19.08 14.88 -4.74
C VAL A 260 20.07 13.77 -5.11
N ASN A 261 19.55 12.67 -5.68
CA ASN A 261 20.34 11.53 -6.13
C ASN A 261 20.61 11.55 -7.64
N SER A 262 19.67 12.04 -8.45
CA SER A 262 19.84 12.14 -9.89
C SER A 262 19.01 13.27 -10.50
N VAL A 263 19.48 13.78 -11.65
CA VAL A 263 18.84 14.83 -12.42
C VAL A 263 18.90 14.50 -13.90
N THR A 264 17.75 14.48 -14.57
CA THR A 264 17.66 14.22 -16.02
C THR A 264 16.80 15.28 -16.70
N PHE A 265 17.00 15.47 -18.00
CA PHE A 265 16.16 16.36 -18.80
C PHE A 265 15.21 15.52 -19.66
N GLU A 266 13.93 15.90 -19.67
CA GLU A 266 12.93 15.36 -20.58
C GLU A 266 12.51 16.46 -21.56
N GLY A 267 13.17 16.51 -22.71
CA GLY A 267 12.91 17.54 -23.74
C GLY A 267 13.63 18.88 -23.49
N GLU A 268 13.03 19.96 -23.98
CA GLU A 268 13.64 21.30 -23.97
C GLU A 268 13.47 22.04 -22.64
N ASP A 269 12.32 21.89 -21.96
CA ASP A 269 11.92 22.70 -20.82
C ASP A 269 11.55 21.92 -19.55
N LYS A 270 11.72 20.58 -19.52
CA LYS A 270 11.46 19.76 -18.32
C LYS A 270 12.73 19.18 -17.70
N VAL A 271 12.81 19.30 -16.38
CA VAL A 271 13.86 18.73 -15.52
C VAL A 271 13.23 17.75 -14.57
N VAL A 272 13.71 16.52 -14.57
CA VAL A 272 13.30 15.47 -13.64
C VAL A 272 14.39 15.34 -12.58
N VAL A 273 13.99 15.37 -11.31
CA VAL A 273 14.87 15.29 -10.15
C VAL A 273 14.41 14.09 -9.34
N VAL A 274 15.33 13.19 -8.99
CA VAL A 274 15.02 12.04 -8.15
C VAL A 274 15.92 12.09 -6.93
N GLY A 275 15.35 11.92 -5.74
CA GLY A 275 16.11 12.00 -4.50
C GLY A 275 15.30 11.67 -3.25
N GLU A 276 15.99 11.48 -2.14
CA GLU A 276 15.40 11.16 -0.83
C GLU A 276 15.38 12.42 0.03
N GLY A 277 14.22 12.80 0.57
CA GLY A 277 14.11 14.02 1.38
C GLY A 277 14.16 15.34 0.61
N VAL A 278 14.10 15.31 -0.73
CA VAL A 278 14.14 16.55 -1.54
C VAL A 278 12.89 17.41 -1.27
N ASP A 279 13.12 18.64 -0.79
CA ASP A 279 12.07 19.63 -0.64
C ASP A 279 11.88 20.45 -1.93
N ALA A 280 10.72 20.30 -2.55
CA ALA A 280 10.38 20.94 -3.81
C ALA A 280 10.25 22.47 -3.68
N VAL A 281 9.82 22.98 -2.52
CA VAL A 281 9.53 24.42 -2.32
C VAL A 281 10.80 25.28 -2.36
N PRO A 282 11.83 25.02 -1.52
CA PRO A 282 13.08 25.79 -1.55
C PRO A 282 13.85 25.58 -2.87
N LEU A 283 13.78 24.38 -3.45
CA LEU A 283 14.39 24.09 -4.75
C LEU A 283 13.81 24.97 -5.87
N VAL A 284 12.47 25.03 -5.98
CA VAL A 284 11.79 25.86 -6.98
C VAL A 284 12.04 27.35 -6.74
N ASN A 285 12.09 27.78 -5.49
CA ASN A 285 12.40 29.17 -5.16
C ASN A 285 13.82 29.57 -5.58
N ARG A 286 14.82 28.68 -5.43
CA ARG A 286 16.19 28.92 -5.94
C ARG A 286 16.24 29.00 -7.46
N LEU A 287 15.49 28.13 -8.15
CA LEU A 287 15.41 28.11 -9.62
C LEU A 287 14.72 29.36 -10.18
N ARG A 288 13.62 29.80 -9.56
CA ARG A 288 12.93 31.05 -9.93
C ARG A 288 13.82 32.28 -9.84
N LYS A 289 14.68 32.34 -8.82
CA LYS A 289 15.61 33.48 -8.62
C LYS A 289 16.78 33.50 -9.60
N LYS A 290 17.30 32.33 -10.03
CA LYS A 290 18.56 32.25 -10.78
C LYS A 290 18.44 31.86 -12.25
N VAL A 291 17.34 31.23 -12.66
CA VAL A 291 17.20 30.62 -14.00
C VAL A 291 15.97 31.13 -14.74
N GLY A 292 14.86 31.35 -14.02
CA GLY A 292 13.62 31.88 -14.61
C GLY A 292 12.36 31.19 -14.08
N PRO A 293 11.18 31.51 -14.66
CA PRO A 293 9.90 30.96 -14.22
C PRO A 293 9.93 29.43 -14.18
N THR A 294 9.69 28.87 -12.98
CA THR A 294 9.75 27.43 -12.71
C THR A 294 8.43 26.97 -12.09
N GLN A 295 7.86 25.91 -12.64
CA GLN A 295 6.62 25.28 -12.17
C GLN A 295 6.89 23.81 -11.83
N ILE A 296 6.29 23.33 -10.74
CA ILE A 296 6.28 21.90 -10.42
C ILE A 296 5.19 21.28 -11.30
N ILE A 297 5.59 20.36 -12.18
CA ILE A 297 4.67 19.59 -13.02
C ILE A 297 4.14 18.39 -12.22
N SER A 298 5.02 17.68 -11.53
CA SER A 298 4.61 16.53 -10.70
C SER A 298 5.58 16.26 -9.55
N LEU A 299 5.02 15.66 -8.50
CA LEU A 299 5.73 15.09 -7.36
C LEU A 299 5.20 13.66 -7.25
N GLY A 300 6.04 12.67 -7.54
CA GLY A 300 5.72 11.26 -7.45
C GLY A 300 6.75 10.51 -6.61
N GLU A 301 6.52 9.23 -6.37
CA GLU A 301 7.54 8.35 -5.78
C GLU A 301 8.56 7.97 -6.88
N GLY A 302 9.84 8.05 -6.57
CA GLY A 302 10.94 7.69 -7.47
C GLY A 302 11.15 6.18 -7.45
N LYS A 303 11.00 5.52 -8.61
CA LYS A 303 11.46 4.13 -8.80
C LYS A 303 12.98 4.06 -8.69
#